data_AF-A0A6P2E7L3-F1
#
_entry.id   AF-A0A6P2E7L3-F1
#
_cell.length_a   1.000
_cell.length_b   1.000
_cell.length_c   1.000
_cell.angle_alpha   90.00
_cell.angle_beta   90.00
_cell.angle_gamma   90.00
#
_symmetry.space_group_name_H-M   'P 1'
#
loop_
_entity.id
_entity.type
_entity.pdbx_description
1 polymer ?
#
loop_
_entity_poly.entity_id
_entity_poly.type
_entity_poly.pdbx_seq_one_letter_code
_entity_poly.pdbx_strand_id
1 'polypeptide(L)'
;MLLKWFSAGARASAMAGALLLALHASADPLSRDGMRLAGHDPLVDPVLRRFTGKVIGLGAAGKAGHIYTLRVEPIGPRMVPPARNELRGWRLTVLKGARFGSVFWVHGNTANEITVRGKDGWLDGMIAGDLFVAEQLDPNAPSATSRRDEDGLQRAV
;
A
#
# COMPACT_ATOMS: atom_id res chain seq x y z
N MET A 1 -5.68 -48.10 -36.07
CA MET A 1 -6.73 -47.76 -37.05
C MET A 1 -8.06 -47.66 -36.32
N LEU A 2 -8.75 -46.51 -36.48
CA LEU A 2 -10.18 -46.20 -36.22
C LEU A 2 -10.76 -46.44 -34.80
N LEU A 3 -11.06 -45.44 -33.96
CA LEU A 3 -11.99 -44.28 -34.04
C LEU A 3 -13.49 -44.63 -33.92
N LYS A 4 -14.14 -44.10 -32.85
CA LYS A 4 -15.54 -43.60 -32.69
C LYS A 4 -16.19 -44.06 -31.38
N TRP A 5 -17.01 -43.31 -30.63
CA TRP A 5 -17.21 -41.88 -30.31
C TRP A 5 -18.46 -41.85 -29.35
N PHE A 6 -18.40 -41.03 -28.28
CA PHE A 6 -19.46 -40.40 -27.46
C PHE A 6 -20.58 -41.19 -26.78
N SER A 7 -20.78 -40.89 -25.48
CA SER A 7 -22.12 -40.70 -24.88
C SER A 7 -22.01 -39.80 -23.64
N ALA A 8 -22.70 -38.66 -23.70
CA ALA A 8 -22.90 -37.72 -22.62
C ALA A 8 -23.85 -38.29 -21.56
N GLY A 9 -23.62 -37.97 -20.28
CA GLY A 9 -24.47 -38.39 -19.18
C GLY A 9 -24.58 -37.28 -18.13
N ALA A 10 -25.50 -36.35 -18.35
CA ALA A 10 -25.95 -35.41 -17.34
C ALA A 10 -26.81 -36.15 -16.31
N ARG A 11 -26.47 -36.06 -15.02
CA ARG A 11 -27.37 -36.39 -13.92
C ARG A 11 -27.37 -35.27 -12.91
N ALA A 12 -28.41 -34.44 -13.03
CA ALA A 12 -28.89 -33.56 -11.97
C ALA A 12 -29.37 -34.41 -10.78
N SER A 13 -29.03 -33.99 -9.57
CA SER A 13 -29.76 -34.38 -8.36
C SER A 13 -30.23 -33.11 -7.67
N ALA A 14 -31.52 -32.87 -7.82
CA ALA A 14 -32.30 -31.98 -6.99
C ALA A 14 -32.52 -32.66 -5.64
N MET A 15 -32.21 -31.97 -4.55
CA MET A 15 -32.82 -32.26 -3.25
C MET A 15 -33.34 -30.93 -2.70
N ALA A 16 -34.66 -30.88 -2.67
CA ALA A 16 -35.49 -29.82 -2.14
C ALA A 16 -35.40 -29.80 -0.61
N GLY A 17 -35.21 -28.61 -0.05
CA GLY A 17 -35.51 -28.31 1.34
C GLY A 17 -36.46 -27.13 1.37
N ALA A 18 -37.76 -27.40 1.23
CA ALA A 18 -38.80 -26.40 1.42
C ALA A 18 -39.03 -26.19 2.92
N LEU A 19 -38.90 -24.94 3.39
CA LEU A 19 -39.67 -24.47 4.53
C LEU A 19 -40.05 -23.00 4.31
N LEU A 20 -41.29 -22.82 3.88
CA LEU A 20 -42.03 -21.56 3.85
C LEU A 20 -42.40 -21.14 5.28
N LEU A 21 -42.44 -19.82 5.52
CA LEU A 21 -43.28 -19.03 6.46
C LEU A 21 -42.44 -17.83 6.96
N ALA A 22 -42.88 -16.58 6.99
CA ALA A 22 -44.00 -15.89 6.41
C ALA A 22 -43.62 -14.40 6.40
N LEU A 23 -44.14 -13.69 5.41
CA LEU A 23 -44.21 -12.24 5.26
C LEU A 23 -44.46 -11.51 6.60
N HIS A 24 -43.71 -10.45 6.89
CA HIS A 24 -44.27 -9.13 7.22
C HIS A 24 -43.32 -8.04 6.72
N ALA A 25 -43.69 -7.48 5.58
CA ALA A 25 -43.17 -6.23 5.08
C ALA A 25 -43.61 -5.10 6.02
N SER A 26 -42.64 -4.32 6.53
CA SER A 26 -42.89 -2.96 6.99
C SER A 26 -41.94 -2.02 6.26
N ALA A 27 -42.48 -1.39 5.22
CA ALA A 27 -42.14 -0.08 4.66
C ALA A 27 -40.65 0.28 4.39
N ASP A 28 -40.35 0.35 3.10
CA ASP A 28 -39.30 1.08 2.36
C ASP A 28 -39.13 2.57 2.79
N PRO A 29 -38.16 3.37 2.26
CA PRO A 29 -37.04 3.04 1.36
C PRO A 29 -35.69 3.71 1.73
N LEU A 30 -34.68 3.49 0.89
CA LEU A 30 -33.41 4.26 0.78
C LEU A 30 -32.22 3.76 1.61
N SER A 31 -31.51 2.74 1.10
CA SER A 31 -30.07 2.94 0.85
C SER A 31 -29.64 2.07 -0.33
N ARG A 32 -29.75 2.65 -1.53
CA ARG A 32 -28.87 2.25 -2.63
C ARG A 32 -27.42 2.49 -2.21
N ASP A 33 -26.56 1.71 -2.82
CA ASP A 33 -25.10 1.84 -2.84
C ASP A 33 -24.39 1.26 -1.63
N GLY A 34 -24.14 -0.06 -1.75
CA GLY A 34 -23.06 -0.76 -1.08
C GLY A 34 -21.68 -0.23 -1.50
N MET A 35 -21.41 1.03 -1.18
CA MET A 35 -20.08 1.60 -1.22
C MET A 35 -19.38 1.22 0.08
N ARG A 36 -18.71 0.07 0.06
CA ARG A 36 -17.69 -0.27 1.05
C ARG A 36 -16.60 0.80 0.96
N LEU A 37 -16.64 1.79 1.85
CA LEU A 37 -15.56 2.72 2.14
C LEU A 37 -14.38 1.94 2.72
N ALA A 38 -13.61 1.28 1.86
CA ALA A 38 -12.33 0.67 2.18
C ALA A 38 -11.23 1.60 1.68
N GLY A 39 -10.78 2.49 2.54
CA GLY A 39 -9.71 3.44 2.25
C GLY A 39 -9.85 4.70 3.08
N HIS A 40 -9.82 4.60 4.40
CA HIS A 40 -9.29 5.73 5.16
C HIS A 40 -7.84 5.91 4.68
N ASP A 41 -7.61 6.92 3.85
CA ASP A 41 -6.27 7.51 3.73
C ASP A 41 -5.84 7.76 5.18
N PRO A 42 -4.71 7.20 5.66
CA PRO A 42 -4.23 7.53 7.00
C PRO A 42 -4.32 9.04 7.13
N LEU A 43 -4.91 9.53 8.21
CA LEU A 43 -5.16 10.94 8.46
C LEU A 43 -3.82 11.69 8.36
N VAL A 44 -3.44 12.07 7.16
CA VAL A 44 -2.18 12.72 6.88
C VAL A 44 -2.48 14.18 7.02
N ASP A 45 -1.86 14.77 8.04
CA ASP A 45 -1.91 16.20 8.25
C ASP A 45 -1.56 16.87 6.91
N PRO A 46 -2.46 17.69 6.34
CA PRO A 46 -2.25 18.32 5.04
C PRO A 46 -1.04 19.26 5.03
N VAL A 47 -0.45 19.55 6.19
CA VAL A 47 0.83 20.26 6.35
C VAL A 47 2.03 19.38 5.99
N LEU A 48 1.91 18.05 6.06
CA LEU A 48 3.04 17.14 5.81
C LEU A 48 3.42 17.10 4.33
N ARG A 49 4.67 17.46 4.08
CA ARG A 49 5.24 17.49 2.74
C ARG A 49 5.39 16.08 2.19
N ARG A 50 5.06 15.92 0.90
CA ARG A 50 5.13 14.65 0.18
C ARG A 50 5.95 14.79 -1.10
N PHE A 51 6.72 13.77 -1.41
CA PHE A 51 7.41 13.60 -2.67
C PHE A 51 7.07 12.23 -3.25
N THR A 52 6.34 12.21 -4.36
CA THR A 52 5.96 10.96 -5.05
C THR A 52 6.85 10.77 -6.27
N GLY A 53 7.34 9.55 -6.48
CA GLY A 53 8.25 9.26 -7.57
C GLY A 53 8.10 7.85 -8.12
N LYS A 54 8.61 7.70 -9.34
CA LYS A 54 8.81 6.44 -10.05
C LYS A 54 10.27 6.05 -9.97
N VAL A 55 10.55 4.78 -9.73
CA VAL A 55 11.89 4.24 -9.88
C VAL A 55 12.19 4.13 -11.38
N ILE A 56 13.30 4.71 -11.82
CA ILE A 56 13.79 4.58 -13.21
C ILE A 56 15.05 3.71 -13.29
N GLY A 57 15.61 3.34 -12.15
CA GLY A 57 16.75 2.45 -12.05
C GLY A 57 17.27 2.38 -10.61
N LEU A 58 18.31 1.58 -10.43
CA LEU A 58 18.97 1.40 -9.14
C LEU A 58 20.44 1.86 -9.24
N GLY A 59 20.99 2.26 -8.10
CA GLY A 59 22.42 2.47 -7.96
C GLY A 59 23.20 1.15 -7.87
N ALA A 60 24.53 1.25 -7.85
CA ALA A 60 25.38 0.09 -7.63
C ALA A 60 25.17 -0.50 -6.21
N ALA A 61 25.42 -1.80 -6.08
CA ALA A 61 25.48 -2.44 -4.79
C ALA A 61 26.58 -1.81 -3.93
N GLY A 62 26.29 -1.62 -2.64
CA GLY A 62 27.27 -1.16 -1.66
C GLY A 62 28.28 -2.25 -1.30
N LYS A 63 29.18 -1.94 -0.37
CA LYS A 63 30.22 -2.87 0.10
C LYS A 63 29.68 -4.19 0.66
N ALA A 64 28.45 -4.17 1.18
CA ALA A 64 27.76 -5.34 1.71
C ALA A 64 27.03 -6.17 0.64
N GLY A 65 27.14 -5.84 -0.65
CA GLY A 65 26.47 -6.55 -1.74
C GLY A 65 25.01 -6.17 -1.98
N HIS A 66 24.45 -5.25 -1.19
CA HIS A 66 23.05 -4.82 -1.28
C HIS A 66 22.90 -3.44 -1.91
N ILE A 67 21.74 -3.18 -2.52
CA ILE A 67 21.40 -1.91 -3.14
C ILE A 67 20.73 -0.98 -2.12
N TYR A 68 21.20 0.27 -2.05
CA TYR A 68 20.66 1.30 -1.14
C TYR A 68 20.25 2.58 -1.85
N THR A 69 20.54 2.72 -3.14
CA THR A 69 20.23 3.93 -3.91
C THR A 69 19.25 3.60 -5.02
N LEU A 70 18.22 4.43 -5.15
CA LEU A 70 17.23 4.39 -6.22
C LEU A 70 17.38 5.65 -7.08
N ARG A 71 17.32 5.48 -8.40
CA ARG A 71 17.22 6.56 -9.38
C ARG A 71 15.75 6.82 -9.64
N VAL A 72 15.36 8.09 -9.65
CA VAL A 72 13.94 8.48 -9.60
C VAL A 72 13.56 9.54 -10.59
N GLU A 73 12.29 9.49 -10.96
CA GLU A 73 11.60 10.53 -11.69
C GLU A 73 10.39 10.97 -10.85
N PRO A 74 10.21 12.28 -10.57
CA PRO A 74 9.03 12.78 -9.88
C PRO A 74 7.74 12.47 -10.66
N ILE A 75 6.67 12.10 -9.95
CA ILE A 75 5.34 11.90 -10.55
C ILE A 75 4.41 13.03 -10.11
N GLY A 76 3.87 13.75 -11.07
CA GLY A 76 2.80 14.73 -10.87
C GLY A 76 2.99 15.98 -11.73
N PRO A 77 1.90 16.68 -12.09
CA PRO A 77 2.00 17.92 -12.83
C PRO A 77 2.77 18.96 -12.00
N ARG A 78 3.77 19.61 -12.61
CA ARG A 78 4.61 20.65 -12.00
C ARG A 78 5.41 20.19 -10.77
N MET A 79 5.65 18.88 -10.63
CA MET A 79 6.55 18.37 -9.59
C MET A 79 7.98 18.77 -9.91
N VAL A 80 8.58 19.53 -8.99
CA VAL A 80 10.00 19.91 -9.05
C VAL A 80 10.82 18.83 -8.34
N PRO A 81 11.96 18.39 -8.92
CA PRO A 81 12.89 17.53 -8.20
C PRO A 81 13.29 18.12 -6.84
N PRO A 82 13.43 17.31 -5.78
CA PRO A 82 13.80 17.79 -4.46
C PRO A 82 15.21 18.37 -4.47
N ALA A 83 15.44 19.39 -3.65
CA ALA A 83 16.78 19.92 -3.43
C ALA A 83 17.68 18.86 -2.78
N ARG A 84 19.00 19.05 -2.90
CA ARG A 84 19.99 18.10 -2.34
C ARG A 84 19.77 17.92 -0.84
N ASN A 85 19.62 16.67 -0.41
CA ASN A 85 19.35 16.25 0.98
C ASN A 85 18.06 16.79 1.62
N GLU A 86 17.16 17.39 0.85
CA GLU A 86 15.87 17.85 1.37
C GLU A 86 15.03 16.73 1.97
N LEU A 87 15.09 15.52 1.39
CA LEU A 87 14.34 14.36 1.85
C LEU A 87 15.04 13.62 3.01
N ARG A 88 16.19 14.11 3.49
CA ARG A 88 16.93 13.43 4.57
C ARG A 88 16.05 13.25 5.81
N GLY A 89 15.96 12.02 6.29
CA GLY A 89 15.11 11.70 7.44
C GLY A 89 13.62 11.62 7.13
N TRP A 90 13.20 11.68 5.87
CA TRP A 90 11.82 11.38 5.48
C TRP A 90 11.60 9.87 5.44
N ARG A 91 10.34 9.47 5.58
CA ARG A 91 9.91 8.09 5.44
C ARG A 91 9.56 7.80 3.99
N LEU A 92 10.20 6.81 3.37
CA LEU A 92 9.89 6.33 2.03
C LEU A 92 9.07 5.04 2.12
N THR A 93 7.90 5.03 1.50
CA THR A 93 7.01 3.86 1.43
C THR A 93 6.85 3.43 -0.02
N VAL A 94 7.06 2.14 -0.30
CA VAL A 94 6.89 1.57 -1.64
C VAL A 94 5.40 1.30 -1.88
N LEU A 95 4.85 1.93 -2.91
CA LEU A 95 3.43 1.89 -3.28
C LEU A 95 3.12 0.87 -4.38
N LYS A 96 4.14 0.39 -5.11
CA LYS A 96 4.00 -0.64 -6.14
C LYS A 96 5.34 -1.31 -6.39
N GLY A 97 5.32 -2.61 -6.63
CA GLY A 97 6.51 -3.40 -6.97
C GLY A 97 6.70 -4.59 -6.05
N ALA A 98 7.81 -5.31 -6.22
CA ALA A 98 8.14 -6.47 -5.38
C ALA A 98 8.31 -6.11 -3.89
N ARG A 99 8.58 -4.84 -3.59
CA ARG A 99 8.75 -4.31 -2.24
C ARG A 99 7.51 -3.58 -1.71
N PHE A 100 6.33 -3.76 -2.32
CA PHE A 100 5.08 -3.11 -1.90
C PHE A 100 4.88 -3.15 -0.37
N GLY A 101 4.52 -1.99 0.21
CA GLY A 101 4.32 -1.83 1.65
C GLY A 101 5.61 -1.75 2.47
N SER A 102 6.80 -1.98 1.88
CA SER A 102 8.07 -1.78 2.57
C SER A 102 8.29 -0.31 2.87
N VAL A 103 8.86 -0.04 4.04
CA VAL A 103 9.14 1.30 4.54
C VAL A 103 10.63 1.43 4.82
N PHE A 104 11.22 2.54 4.37
CA PHE A 104 12.62 2.88 4.57
C PHE A 104 12.74 4.32 5.08
N TRP A 105 13.86 4.63 5.72
CA TRP A 105 14.21 6.02 6.02
C TRP A 105 15.25 6.53 5.04
N VAL A 106 15.05 7.73 4.53
CA VAL A 106 15.97 8.37 3.62
C VAL A 106 17.24 8.80 4.37
N HIS A 107 18.38 8.30 3.91
CA HIS A 107 19.70 8.75 4.36
C HIS A 107 20.07 10.08 3.69
N GLY A 108 19.79 10.25 2.39
CA GLY A 108 20.04 11.48 1.64
C GLY A 108 19.51 11.38 0.21
N ASN A 109 19.51 12.49 -0.51
CA ASN A 109 19.04 12.55 -1.90
C ASN A 109 19.79 13.60 -2.73
N THR A 110 19.79 13.41 -4.04
CA THR A 110 20.01 14.45 -5.06
C THR A 110 18.65 14.77 -5.72
N ALA A 111 18.67 15.50 -6.84
CA ALA A 111 17.47 15.74 -7.64
C ALA A 111 16.87 14.44 -8.23
N ASN A 112 17.71 13.43 -8.51
CA ASN A 112 17.32 12.23 -9.25
C ASN A 112 17.72 10.92 -8.57
N GLU A 113 18.32 10.97 -7.39
CA GLU A 113 18.70 9.80 -6.60
C GLU A 113 18.26 9.95 -5.15
N ILE A 114 17.82 8.85 -4.55
CA ILE A 114 17.56 8.75 -3.12
C ILE A 114 18.34 7.56 -2.58
N THR A 115 19.07 7.77 -1.48
CA THR A 115 19.76 6.73 -0.75
C THR A 115 19.01 6.46 0.55
N VAL A 116 18.68 5.20 0.83
CA VAL A 116 18.06 4.77 2.09
C VAL A 116 19.12 4.42 3.14
N ARG A 117 18.75 4.48 4.41
CA ARG A 117 19.60 4.05 5.52
C ARG A 117 19.68 2.53 5.55
N GLY A 118 20.89 1.97 5.54
CA GLY A 118 21.06 0.52 5.49
C GLY A 118 20.53 -0.24 6.72
N LYS A 119 20.40 0.40 7.89
CA LYS A 119 19.80 -0.22 9.08
C LYS A 119 18.30 -0.49 8.95
N ASP A 120 17.63 0.20 8.02
CA ASP A 120 16.20 0.08 7.78
C ASP A 120 15.92 -0.92 6.62
N GLY A 121 16.96 -1.61 6.14
CA GLY A 121 16.91 -2.59 5.08
C GLY A 121 17.56 -2.13 3.77
N TRP A 122 17.35 -2.92 2.73
CA TRP A 122 17.89 -2.71 1.38
C TRP A 122 16.79 -2.73 0.32
N LEU A 123 17.14 -2.27 -0.88
CA LEU A 123 16.25 -2.06 -2.02
C LEU A 123 16.25 -3.22 -3.02
N ASP A 124 16.93 -4.33 -2.71
CA ASP A 124 16.98 -5.49 -3.58
C ASP A 124 15.56 -5.96 -3.96
N GLY A 125 15.36 -6.23 -5.25
CA GLY A 125 14.06 -6.60 -5.81
C GLY A 125 13.23 -5.42 -6.32
N MET A 126 13.59 -4.16 -6.05
CA MET A 126 12.99 -3.03 -6.75
C MET A 126 13.40 -3.02 -8.23
N ILE A 127 12.52 -2.49 -9.09
CA ILE A 127 12.77 -2.38 -10.53
C ILE A 127 12.29 -1.05 -11.09
N ALA A 128 12.72 -0.72 -12.31
CA ALA A 128 12.17 0.43 -13.02
C ALA A 128 10.65 0.28 -13.21
N GLY A 129 9.89 1.33 -12.91
CA GLY A 129 8.43 1.34 -12.93
C GLY A 129 7.76 1.14 -11.57
N ASP A 130 8.52 0.76 -10.54
CA ASP A 130 8.04 0.75 -9.16
C ASP A 130 7.71 2.17 -8.69
N LEU A 131 6.72 2.29 -7.79
CA LEU A 131 6.22 3.56 -7.30
C LEU A 131 6.50 3.70 -5.81
N PHE A 132 6.79 4.90 -5.36
CA PHE A 132 6.98 5.20 -3.94
C PHE A 132 6.46 6.59 -3.60
N VAL A 133 6.23 6.81 -2.31
CA VAL A 133 6.02 8.12 -1.70
C VAL A 133 7.04 8.32 -0.60
N ALA A 134 7.67 9.48 -0.56
CA ALA A 134 8.45 9.95 0.58
C ALA A 134 7.66 11.03 1.32
N GLU A 135 7.51 10.86 2.62
CA GLU A 135 6.71 11.73 3.48
C GLU A 135 7.58 12.29 4.60
N GLN A 136 7.46 13.60 4.82
CA GLN A 136 8.00 14.22 6.02
C GLN A 136 7.12 13.78 7.18
N LEU A 137 7.68 13.14 8.19
CA LEU A 137 6.96 12.87 9.44
C LEU A 137 7.21 14.01 10.41
N ASP A 138 6.16 14.42 11.13
CA ASP A 138 6.31 15.30 12.28
C ASP A 138 7.13 14.54 13.35
N PRO A 139 8.28 15.09 13.79
CA PRO A 139 9.06 14.49 14.87
C PRO A 139 8.27 14.34 16.18
N ASN A 140 7.15 15.05 16.35
CA ASN A 140 6.28 15.00 17.52
C ASN A 140 4.96 14.24 17.29
N ALA A 141 4.74 13.65 16.11
CA ALA A 141 3.50 12.90 15.88
C ALA A 141 3.44 11.68 16.81
N PRO A 142 2.34 11.46 17.54
CA PRO A 142 2.17 10.26 18.34
C PRO A 142 2.26 9.03 17.43
N SER A 143 3.12 8.09 17.79
CA SER A 143 3.25 6.84 17.04
C SER A 143 1.90 6.13 16.99
N ALA A 144 1.53 5.57 15.83
CA ALA A 144 0.25 4.86 15.62
C ALA A 144 0.04 3.66 16.57
N THR A 145 1.08 3.28 17.32
CA THR A 145 1.05 2.30 18.41
C THR A 145 0.53 2.83 19.75
N SER A 146 0.44 4.15 19.96
CA SER A 146 0.03 4.74 21.25
C SER A 146 -1.48 4.76 21.49
N ARG A 147 -2.31 4.59 20.44
CA ARG A 147 -3.77 4.72 20.56
C ARG A 147 -4.50 3.42 20.93
N ARG A 148 -3.80 2.30 21.10
CA ARG A 148 -4.45 1.02 21.45
C ARG A 148 -4.46 0.70 22.94
N ASP A 149 -3.78 1.48 23.77
CA ASP A 149 -3.62 1.12 25.19
C ASP A 149 -4.55 1.92 26.12
N GLU A 150 -5.26 2.95 25.64
CA GLU A 150 -6.15 3.77 26.50
C GLU A 150 -7.63 3.32 26.51
N ASP A 151 -8.09 2.54 25.53
CA ASP A 151 -9.48 2.05 25.49
C ASP A 151 -9.71 0.77 26.32
N GLY A 152 -8.64 0.19 26.89
CA GLY A 152 -8.70 -1.03 27.70
C GLY A 152 -9.00 -0.81 29.20
N LEU A 153 -8.92 0.42 29.70
CA LEU A 153 -8.94 0.71 31.15
C LEU A 153 -10.21 1.44 31.65
N GLN A 154 -11.27 1.54 30.83
CA GLN A 154 -12.53 2.20 31.24
C GLN A 154 -13.77 1.28 31.27
N ARG A 155 -13.58 -0.05 31.29
CA ARG A 155 -14.67 -1.00 31.54
C ARG A 155 -14.35 -1.96 32.68
N ALA A 156 -14.13 -1.40 33.85
CA ALA A 156 -14.18 -2.13 35.11
C ALA A 156 -14.53 -1.16 36.26
N VAL A 157 -15.80 -0.77 36.33
CA VAL A 157 -16.46 -0.32 37.56
C VAL A 157 -17.84 -0.95 37.59
#